data_AF-A0AAV9MJA0-F1
#
_entry.id   AF-A0AAV9MJA0-F1
#
_cell.length_a   1.000
_cell.length_b   1.000
_cell.length_c   1.000
_cell.angle_alpha   90.00
_cell.angle_beta   90.00
_cell.angle_gamma   90.00
#
_symmetry.space_group_name_H-M   'P 1'
#
loop_
_entity.id
_entity.type
_entity.pdbx_description
1 polymer ?
#
loop_
_entity_poly.entity_id
_entity_poly.type
_entity_poly.pdbx_seq_one_letter_code
_entity_poly.pdbx_strand_id
1 'polypeptide(L)'
;MAYPHFPNTQMVVKVNPTLKIWWRDIEKNRGLEASELLGGLTALISVESDRYLIKALLQFWDSERLVFKFKDFELTPTIEEIGGFLGLPYKEQEMIVPHKPTPRSFLKQMGMRHNPDLLCLKEGWISLEFLYARFGDEEGYENFSREFACSSAKWEKYRLNAFAVALLGSLVFPMERGKIHSSLSYVVRMLARGGKTIVPMIPSNHKGID
;
A
#
# COMPACT_ATOMS: atom_id res chain seq x y z
N MET A 1 29.42 -21.81 5.73
CA MET A 1 28.89 -20.51 5.27
C MET A 1 27.37 -20.58 5.36
N ALA A 2 26.75 -19.77 6.22
CA ALA A 2 25.30 -19.69 6.28
C ALA A 2 24.80 -18.95 5.04
N TYR A 3 23.84 -19.53 4.31
CA TYR A 3 23.19 -18.81 3.22
C TYR A 3 22.42 -17.63 3.82
N PRO A 4 22.62 -16.38 3.33
CA PRO A 4 21.83 -15.26 3.79
C PRO A 4 20.34 -15.56 3.60
N HIS A 5 19.57 -15.39 4.67
CA HIS A 5 18.13 -15.55 4.63
C HIS A 5 17.57 -14.40 3.79
N PHE A 6 17.27 -14.67 2.53
CA PHE A 6 16.60 -13.69 1.68
C PHE A 6 15.12 -13.63 2.08
N PRO A 7 14.56 -12.43 2.32
CA PRO A 7 13.13 -12.29 2.50
C PRO A 7 12.41 -12.87 1.28
N ASN A 8 11.24 -13.49 1.50
CA ASN A 8 10.49 -14.15 0.43
C ASN A 8 10.12 -13.15 -0.68
N THR A 9 10.90 -13.15 -1.77
CA THR A 9 10.78 -12.17 -2.86
C THR A 9 9.56 -12.38 -3.76
N GLN A 10 8.65 -13.30 -3.42
CA GLN A 10 7.44 -13.53 -4.23
C GLN A 10 6.63 -12.24 -4.46
N MET A 11 6.72 -11.27 -3.54
CA MET A 11 6.03 -9.98 -3.66
C MET A 11 6.67 -9.01 -4.67
N VAL A 12 7.94 -9.20 -5.04
CA VAL A 12 8.68 -8.28 -5.92
C VAL A 12 8.66 -8.73 -7.38
N VAL A 13 8.20 -9.96 -7.68
CA VAL A 13 8.33 -10.56 -9.02
C VAL A 13 7.05 -10.45 -9.85
N LYS A 14 5.88 -10.34 -9.21
CA LYS A 14 4.60 -10.24 -9.93
C LYS A 14 3.54 -9.56 -9.09
N VAL A 15 2.95 -8.51 -9.64
CA VAL A 15 1.77 -7.84 -9.05
C VAL A 15 0.59 -8.82 -9.00
N ASN A 16 -0.13 -8.82 -7.87
CA ASN A 16 -1.31 -9.67 -7.66
C ASN A 16 -2.38 -9.41 -8.75
N PRO A 17 -2.90 -10.45 -9.45
CA PRO A 17 -3.92 -10.27 -10.49
C PRO A 17 -5.19 -9.56 -10.03
N THR A 18 -5.62 -9.80 -8.78
CA THR A 18 -6.78 -9.14 -8.16
C THR A 18 -6.56 -7.63 -8.09
N LEU A 19 -5.35 -7.20 -7.72
CA LEU A 19 -5.00 -5.78 -7.69
C LEU A 19 -4.98 -5.16 -9.09
N LYS A 20 -4.53 -5.91 -10.13
CA LYS A 20 -4.58 -5.45 -11.54
C LYS A 20 -6.02 -5.33 -12.05
N ILE A 21 -6.91 -6.26 -11.69
CA ILE A 21 -8.33 -6.17 -12.04
C ILE A 21 -8.95 -4.94 -11.39
N TRP A 22 -8.73 -4.76 -10.09
CA TRP A 22 -9.25 -3.61 -9.36
C TRP A 22 -8.71 -2.28 -9.93
N TRP A 23 -7.43 -2.21 -10.27
CA TRP A 23 -6.87 -1.01 -10.90
C TRP A 23 -7.54 -0.66 -12.23
N ARG A 24 -7.81 -1.64 -13.11
CA ARG A 24 -8.48 -1.37 -14.40
C ARG A 24 -9.85 -0.74 -14.21
N ASP A 25 -10.58 -1.15 -13.17
CA ASP A 25 -11.86 -0.55 -12.82
C ASP A 25 -11.70 0.89 -12.27
N ILE A 26 -10.78 1.08 -11.32
CA ILE A 26 -10.48 2.41 -10.76
C ILE A 26 -9.95 3.36 -11.83
N GLU A 27 -9.08 2.92 -12.72
CA GLU A 27 -8.50 3.71 -13.81
C GLU A 27 -9.59 4.24 -14.75
N LYS A 28 -10.53 3.36 -15.14
CA LYS A 28 -11.65 3.71 -16.01
C LYS A 28 -12.58 4.76 -15.39
N ASN A 29 -12.84 4.66 -14.09
CA ASN A 29 -13.91 5.43 -13.44
C ASN A 29 -13.38 6.62 -12.61
N ARG A 30 -12.20 6.49 -12.01
CA ARG A 30 -11.63 7.40 -11.00
C ARG A 30 -10.11 7.57 -11.11
N GLY A 31 -9.53 7.34 -12.29
CA GLY A 31 -8.07 7.37 -12.50
C GLY A 31 -7.41 8.71 -12.12
N LEU A 32 -8.07 9.84 -12.39
CA LEU A 32 -7.59 11.17 -12.00
C LEU A 32 -7.47 11.29 -10.48
N GLU A 33 -8.52 10.93 -9.74
CA GLU A 33 -8.51 11.00 -8.28
C GLU A 33 -7.50 10.04 -7.66
N ALA A 34 -7.30 8.87 -8.28
CA ALA A 34 -6.24 7.95 -7.86
C ALA A 34 -4.85 8.54 -8.07
N SER A 35 -4.62 9.24 -9.19
CA SER A 35 -3.37 9.95 -9.47
C SER A 35 -3.15 11.11 -8.50
N GLU A 36 -4.19 11.88 -8.16
CA GLU A 36 -4.09 12.94 -7.16
C GLU A 36 -3.74 12.41 -5.76
N LEU A 37 -4.29 11.24 -5.39
CA LEU A 37 -4.07 10.64 -4.07
C LEU A 37 -2.72 9.92 -3.94
N LEU A 38 -2.31 9.20 -4.99
CA LEU A 38 -1.19 8.24 -4.95
C LEU A 38 -0.01 8.66 -5.84
N GLY A 39 -0.19 9.67 -6.69
CA GLY A 39 0.80 10.07 -7.68
C GLY A 39 1.20 8.90 -8.60
N GLY A 40 2.49 8.85 -8.90
CA GLY A 40 3.13 7.81 -9.70
C GLY A 40 3.20 6.43 -9.03
N LEU A 41 2.74 6.26 -7.77
CA LEU A 41 2.69 4.93 -7.14
C LEU A 41 1.76 3.97 -7.91
N THR A 42 0.76 4.49 -8.61
CA THR A 42 -0.12 3.69 -9.48
C THR A 42 0.63 2.99 -10.61
N ALA A 43 1.74 3.56 -11.10
CA ALA A 43 2.56 2.99 -12.15
C ALA A 43 3.22 1.66 -11.73
N LEU A 44 3.40 1.43 -10.42
CA LEU A 44 3.97 0.17 -9.89
C LEU A 44 3.14 -1.07 -10.27
N ILE A 45 1.85 -0.91 -10.55
CA ILE A 45 0.96 -2.01 -10.97
C ILE A 45 1.36 -2.59 -12.33
N SER A 46 1.96 -1.75 -13.18
CA SER A 46 2.37 -2.09 -14.54
C SER A 46 3.84 -2.48 -14.64
N VAL A 47 4.60 -2.40 -13.55
CA VAL A 47 6.03 -2.77 -13.54
C VAL A 47 6.15 -4.27 -13.76
N GLU A 48 6.80 -4.62 -14.87
CA GLU A 48 7.27 -5.98 -15.13
C GLU A 48 8.68 -6.11 -14.59
N SER A 49 8.80 -6.80 -13.47
CA SER A 49 10.07 -7.00 -12.80
C SER A 49 10.82 -8.21 -13.37
N ASP A 50 12.10 -8.02 -13.71
CA ASP A 50 12.98 -9.14 -14.01
C ASP A 50 13.46 -9.81 -12.71
N ARG A 51 13.01 -11.05 -12.50
CA ARG A 51 13.37 -11.86 -11.33
C ARG A 51 14.88 -12.05 -11.19
N TYR A 52 15.61 -12.21 -12.29
CA TYR A 52 17.05 -12.40 -12.29
C TYR A 52 17.75 -11.11 -11.91
N LEU A 53 17.29 -9.97 -12.43
CA LEU A 53 17.82 -8.65 -12.06
C LEU A 53 17.59 -8.35 -10.58
N ILE A 54 16.39 -8.58 -10.06
CA ILE A 54 16.10 -8.40 -8.61
C ILE A 54 17.02 -9.28 -7.78
N LYS A 55 17.15 -10.56 -8.13
CA LYS A 55 18.04 -11.47 -7.40
C LYS A 55 19.50 -11.02 -7.45
N ALA A 56 19.96 -10.50 -8.58
CA ALA A 56 21.31 -9.95 -8.70
C ALA A 56 21.49 -8.72 -7.81
N LEU A 57 20.54 -7.77 -7.85
CA LEU A 57 20.56 -6.56 -7.01
C LEU A 57 20.56 -6.91 -5.51
N LEU A 58 19.77 -7.89 -5.09
CA LEU A 58 19.72 -8.33 -3.69
C LEU A 58 21.03 -8.91 -3.16
N GLN A 59 21.95 -9.36 -4.02
CA GLN A 59 23.29 -9.78 -3.58
C GLN A 59 24.14 -8.61 -3.07
N PHE A 60 23.80 -7.40 -3.49
CA PHE A 60 24.48 -6.18 -3.09
C PHE A 60 23.76 -5.45 -1.95
N TRP A 61 22.61 -5.96 -1.46
CA TRP A 61 21.87 -5.32 -0.37
C TRP A 61 22.59 -5.46 0.98
N ASP A 62 22.95 -4.33 1.58
CA ASP A 62 23.47 -4.24 2.95
C ASP A 62 22.31 -3.86 3.88
N SER A 63 21.82 -4.82 4.67
CA SER A 63 20.68 -4.62 5.56
C SER A 63 20.99 -3.79 6.81
N GLU A 64 22.27 -3.67 7.20
CA GLU A 64 22.65 -2.83 8.35
C GLU A 64 22.68 -1.36 7.96
N ARG A 65 23.12 -1.08 6.73
CA ARG A 65 23.25 0.28 6.19
C ARG A 65 22.05 0.73 5.35
N LEU A 66 21.20 -0.22 4.93
CA LEU A 66 20.05 0.00 4.03
C LEU A 66 20.45 0.58 2.67
N VAL A 67 21.58 0.11 2.13
CA VAL A 67 22.13 0.55 0.83
C VAL A 67 22.45 -0.65 -0.06
N PHE A 68 22.48 -0.45 -1.38
CA PHE A 68 23.10 -1.39 -2.29
C PHE A 68 24.60 -1.09 -2.41
N LYS A 69 25.46 -2.00 -1.96
CA LYS A 69 26.91 -1.82 -1.89
C LYS A 69 27.63 -2.53 -3.03
N PHE A 70 28.29 -1.75 -3.89
CA PHE A 70 29.10 -2.22 -5.01
C PHE A 70 30.57 -1.89 -4.78
N LYS A 71 31.33 -2.83 -4.20
CA LYS A 71 32.75 -2.65 -3.84
C LYS A 71 32.96 -1.36 -3.02
N ASP A 72 33.42 -0.30 -3.68
CA ASP A 72 33.80 1.02 -3.18
C ASP A 72 32.71 2.09 -3.33
N PHE A 73 31.53 1.73 -3.84
CA PHE A 73 30.40 2.64 -4.01
C PHE A 73 29.11 2.11 -3.37
N GLU A 74 28.25 3.02 -2.89
CA GLU A 74 26.95 2.72 -2.28
C GLU A 74 25.83 3.42 -3.07
N LEU A 75 24.75 2.70 -3.37
CA LEU A 75 23.53 3.21 -3.99
C LEU A 75 22.41 3.19 -2.94
N THR A 76 21.87 4.38 -2.65
CA THR A 76 20.62 4.54 -1.90
C THR A 76 19.73 5.52 -2.64
N PRO A 77 18.45 5.19 -2.88
CA PRO A 77 17.51 6.18 -3.39
C PRO A 77 17.38 7.34 -2.39
N THR A 78 17.44 8.57 -2.90
CA THR A 78 17.21 9.79 -2.10
C THR A 78 15.71 10.09 -1.99
N ILE A 79 15.34 10.90 -1.00
CA ILE A 79 13.95 11.38 -0.84
C ILE A 79 13.54 12.20 -2.07
N GLU A 80 14.46 13.00 -2.61
CA GLU A 80 14.32 13.79 -3.82
C GLU A 80 14.01 12.91 -5.05
N GLU A 81 14.78 11.84 -5.26
CA GLU A 81 14.58 10.91 -6.37
C GLU A 81 13.25 10.17 -6.26
N ILE A 82 12.88 9.71 -5.05
CA ILE A 82 11.58 9.06 -4.81
C ILE A 82 10.44 10.04 -5.07
N GLY A 83 10.53 11.26 -4.52
CA GLY A 83 9.51 12.30 -4.71
C GLY A 83 9.36 12.69 -6.18
N GLY A 84 10.49 12.87 -6.89
CA GLY A 84 10.52 13.19 -8.31
C GLY A 84 9.95 12.07 -9.17
N PHE A 85 10.34 10.82 -8.93
CA PHE A 85 9.83 9.66 -9.65
C PHE A 85 8.32 9.48 -9.45
N LEU A 86 7.84 9.64 -8.22
CA LEU A 86 6.42 9.47 -7.89
C LEU A 86 5.58 10.71 -8.20
N GLY A 87 6.19 11.84 -8.57
CA GLY A 87 5.48 13.13 -8.65
C GLY A 87 4.81 13.53 -7.33
N LEU A 88 5.29 12.99 -6.20
CA LEU A 88 4.76 13.28 -4.88
C LEU A 88 5.64 14.36 -4.23
N PRO A 89 5.08 15.55 -3.93
CA PRO A 89 5.84 16.60 -3.27
C PRO A 89 6.31 16.13 -1.88
N TYR A 90 7.51 16.56 -1.50
CA TYR A 90 8.04 16.39 -0.14
C TYR A 90 8.44 17.73 0.49
N LYS A 91 8.88 18.69 -0.33
CA LYS A 91 9.20 20.05 0.11
C LYS A 91 7.95 20.72 0.68
N GLU A 92 8.08 21.33 1.86
CA GLU A 92 6.99 22.00 2.59
C GLU A 92 5.84 21.08 3.06
N GLN A 93 5.99 19.76 2.94
CA GLN A 93 5.01 18.80 3.45
C GLN A 93 5.51 18.08 4.70
N GLU A 94 4.60 17.76 5.62
CA GLU A 94 4.93 16.98 6.81
C GLU A 94 5.02 15.48 6.49
N MET A 95 5.90 14.76 7.18
CA MET A 95 5.92 13.30 7.12
C MET A 95 4.66 12.71 7.75
N ILE A 96 4.10 11.68 7.11
CA ILE A 96 3.07 10.85 7.73
C ILE A 96 3.73 9.93 8.75
N VAL A 97 3.26 10.01 10.00
CA VAL A 97 3.57 9.02 11.05
C VAL A 97 2.38 8.09 11.16
N PRO A 98 2.49 6.80 10.78
CA PRO A 98 1.41 5.84 10.88
C PRO A 98 0.95 5.67 12.32
N HIS A 99 -0.33 5.39 12.49
CA HIS A 99 -0.89 5.03 13.79
C HIS A 99 -1.74 3.78 13.63
N LYS A 100 -1.56 2.80 14.52
CA LYS A 100 -2.35 1.58 14.53
C LYS A 100 -3.81 1.89 14.90
N PRO A 101 -4.77 1.75 13.96
CA PRO A 101 -6.16 2.01 14.27
C PRO A 101 -6.73 0.88 15.12
N THR A 102 -7.73 1.20 15.96
CA THR A 102 -8.60 0.16 16.51
C THR A 102 -9.39 -0.51 15.39
N PRO A 103 -9.83 -1.77 15.53
CA PRO A 103 -10.68 -2.42 14.52
C PRO A 103 -11.91 -1.59 14.15
N ARG A 104 -12.54 -0.96 15.14
CA ARG A 104 -13.68 -0.05 14.95
C ARG A 104 -13.30 1.20 14.15
N SER A 105 -12.13 1.79 14.42
CA SER A 105 -11.63 2.96 13.69
C SER A 105 -11.35 2.63 12.22
N PHE A 106 -10.70 1.49 11.96
CA PHE A 106 -10.45 1.01 10.60
C PHE A 106 -11.76 0.84 9.82
N LEU A 107 -12.71 0.08 10.36
CA LEU A 107 -14.00 -0.18 9.71
C LEU A 107 -14.77 1.12 9.43
N LYS A 108 -14.79 2.05 10.40
CA LYS A 108 -15.41 3.37 10.22
C LYS A 108 -14.76 4.17 9.08
N GLN A 109 -13.43 4.11 8.95
CA GLN A 109 -12.70 4.78 7.85
C GLN A 109 -13.02 4.18 6.48
N MET A 110 -13.42 2.91 6.44
CA MET A 110 -13.87 2.21 5.23
C MET A 110 -15.39 2.29 5.01
N GLY A 111 -16.14 3.05 5.83
CA GLY A 111 -17.60 3.15 5.70
C GLY A 111 -18.36 1.90 6.16
N MET A 112 -17.70 0.98 6.86
CA MET A 112 -18.26 -0.28 7.32
C MET A 112 -18.83 -0.15 8.74
N ARG A 113 -19.80 -1.01 9.05
CA ARG A 113 -20.31 -1.23 10.41
C ARG A 113 -19.25 -1.88 11.27
N HIS A 114 -19.40 -1.74 12.58
CA HIS A 114 -18.56 -2.46 13.50
C HIS A 114 -18.79 -3.97 13.36
N ASN A 115 -17.71 -4.73 13.26
CA ASN A 115 -17.72 -6.18 13.23
C ASN A 115 -16.67 -6.71 14.23
N PRO A 116 -17.09 -7.26 15.39
CA PRO A 116 -16.17 -7.77 16.42
C PRO A 116 -15.51 -9.11 16.06
N ASP A 117 -16.05 -9.81 15.05
CA ASP A 117 -15.63 -11.15 14.63
C ASP A 117 -14.45 -11.11 13.64
N LEU A 118 -14.09 -9.92 13.13
CA LEU A 118 -12.89 -9.71 12.32
C LEU A 118 -11.63 -9.70 13.20
N LEU A 119 -11.20 -10.91 13.62
CA LEU A 119 -10.02 -11.11 14.47
C LEU A 119 -8.72 -10.61 13.81
N CYS A 120 -8.60 -10.67 12.48
CA CYS A 120 -7.46 -10.14 11.75
C CYS A 120 -7.19 -8.66 12.05
N LEU A 121 -8.23 -7.84 12.21
CA LEU A 121 -8.09 -6.43 12.57
C LEU A 121 -7.61 -6.24 14.01
N LYS A 122 -7.91 -7.17 14.93
CA LYS A 122 -7.33 -7.17 16.29
C LYS A 122 -5.82 -7.45 16.23
N GLU A 123 -5.41 -8.30 15.30
CA GLU A 123 -4.00 -8.56 14.97
C GLU A 123 -3.35 -7.46 14.13
N GLY A 124 -4.11 -6.43 13.71
CA GLY A 124 -3.58 -5.27 13.00
C GLY A 124 -3.50 -5.42 11.48
N TRP A 125 -4.12 -6.44 10.88
CA TRP A 125 -4.06 -6.66 9.42
C TRP A 125 -5.43 -6.96 8.81
N ILE A 126 -5.53 -6.81 7.48
CA ILE A 126 -6.67 -7.25 6.67
C ILE A 126 -6.14 -7.93 5.40
N SER A 127 -6.90 -8.83 4.77
CA SER A 127 -6.44 -9.46 3.52
C SER A 127 -6.84 -8.64 2.30
N LEU A 128 -6.07 -8.76 1.22
CA LEU A 128 -6.43 -8.18 -0.08
C LEU A 128 -7.76 -8.73 -0.58
N GLU A 129 -8.02 -10.02 -0.40
CA GLU A 129 -9.26 -10.68 -0.84
C GLU A 129 -10.47 -10.09 -0.12
N PHE A 130 -10.35 -9.79 1.18
CA PHE A 130 -11.41 -9.17 1.96
C PHE A 130 -11.77 -7.78 1.41
N LEU A 131 -10.74 -6.96 1.12
CA LEU A 131 -10.92 -5.62 0.57
C LEU A 131 -11.51 -5.68 -0.84
N TYR A 132 -10.98 -6.54 -1.70
CA TYR A 132 -11.46 -6.68 -3.07
C TYR A 132 -12.92 -7.12 -3.14
N ALA A 133 -13.31 -8.15 -2.38
CA ALA A 133 -14.70 -8.63 -2.40
C ALA A 133 -15.73 -7.53 -2.03
N ARG A 134 -15.32 -6.54 -1.23
CA ARG A 134 -16.20 -5.49 -0.71
C ARG A 134 -16.12 -4.17 -1.46
N PHE A 135 -14.99 -3.88 -2.08
CA PHE A 135 -14.69 -2.56 -2.66
C PHE A 135 -14.15 -2.64 -4.09
N GLY A 136 -13.57 -3.77 -4.48
CA GLY A 136 -13.03 -3.99 -5.83
C GLY A 136 -14.07 -4.47 -6.81
N ASP A 137 -14.98 -5.34 -6.37
CA ASP A 137 -16.12 -5.78 -7.16
C ASP A 137 -17.16 -4.66 -7.30
N GLU A 138 -17.66 -4.42 -8.52
CA GLU A 138 -18.73 -3.45 -8.80
C GLU A 138 -20.02 -3.80 -8.03
N GLU A 139 -20.29 -5.10 -7.83
CA GLU A 139 -21.44 -5.59 -7.05
C GLU A 139 -21.14 -5.68 -5.54
N GLY A 140 -19.94 -5.29 -5.10
CA GLY A 140 -19.50 -5.41 -3.72
C GLY A 140 -20.42 -4.72 -2.72
N TYR A 141 -21.00 -3.56 -3.08
CA TYR A 141 -21.97 -2.89 -2.21
C TYR A 141 -23.24 -3.70 -2.01
N GLU A 142 -23.82 -4.25 -3.08
CA GLU A 142 -25.07 -5.00 -3.01
C GLU A 142 -24.89 -6.33 -2.27
N ASN A 143 -23.82 -7.05 -2.62
CA ASN A 143 -23.46 -8.34 -2.03
C ASN A 143 -23.15 -8.24 -0.52
N PHE A 144 -22.63 -7.10 -0.07
CA PHE A 144 -22.26 -6.85 1.33
C PHE A 144 -23.01 -5.66 1.96
N SER A 145 -24.18 -5.32 1.46
CA SER A 145 -24.94 -4.12 1.87
C SER A 145 -25.18 -4.02 3.39
N ARG A 146 -25.37 -5.16 4.06
CA ARG A 146 -25.54 -5.25 5.51
C ARG A 146 -24.27 -4.92 6.30
N GLU A 147 -23.10 -5.05 5.70
CA GLU A 147 -21.82 -4.70 6.33
C GLU A 147 -21.52 -3.20 6.26
N PHE A 148 -22.15 -2.45 5.34
CA PHE A 148 -21.92 -1.03 5.17
C PHE A 148 -22.81 -0.17 6.07
N ALA A 149 -22.24 0.94 6.53
CA ALA A 149 -22.91 1.98 7.32
C ALA A 149 -23.13 3.27 6.50
N CYS A 150 -23.03 3.16 5.17
CA CYS A 150 -23.11 4.27 4.21
C CYS A 150 -24.01 3.90 3.03
N SER A 151 -24.41 4.89 2.23
CA SER A 151 -25.10 4.67 0.97
C SER A 151 -24.13 4.23 -0.12
N SER A 152 -24.64 3.60 -1.20
CA SER A 152 -23.84 3.22 -2.38
C SER A 152 -23.04 4.40 -2.95
N ALA A 153 -23.65 5.59 -3.07
CA ALA A 153 -22.96 6.79 -3.53
C ALA A 153 -21.76 7.21 -2.64
N LYS A 154 -21.83 6.92 -1.32
CA LYS A 154 -20.72 7.19 -0.41
C LYS A 154 -19.72 6.02 -0.37
N TRP A 155 -20.18 4.79 -0.56
CA TRP A 155 -19.35 3.60 -0.73
C TRP A 155 -18.35 3.77 -1.89
N GLU A 156 -18.77 4.37 -3.01
CA GLU A 156 -17.88 4.62 -4.15
C GLU A 156 -16.63 5.45 -3.77
N LYS A 157 -16.78 6.41 -2.84
CA LYS A 157 -15.63 7.17 -2.31
C LYS A 157 -14.72 6.30 -1.43
N TYR A 158 -15.29 5.35 -0.69
CA TYR A 158 -14.52 4.40 0.11
C TYR A 158 -13.79 3.37 -0.75
N ARG A 159 -14.29 3.06 -1.96
CA ARG A 159 -13.60 2.16 -2.89
C ARG A 159 -12.20 2.65 -3.24
N LEU A 160 -12.05 3.94 -3.55
CA LEU A 160 -10.73 4.52 -3.84
C LEU A 160 -9.79 4.44 -2.63
N ASN A 161 -10.29 4.71 -1.42
CA ASN A 161 -9.47 4.60 -0.20
C ASN A 161 -9.06 3.15 0.08
N ALA A 162 -9.97 2.20 -0.10
CA ALA A 162 -9.69 0.78 0.06
C ALA A 162 -8.68 0.28 -0.99
N PHE A 163 -8.80 0.74 -2.24
CA PHE A 163 -7.83 0.50 -3.29
C PHE A 163 -6.45 1.06 -2.94
N ALA A 164 -6.38 2.30 -2.47
CA ALA A 164 -5.13 2.93 -2.03
C ALA A 164 -4.46 2.13 -0.89
N VAL A 165 -5.24 1.67 0.09
CA VAL A 165 -4.73 0.80 1.16
C VAL A 165 -4.20 -0.53 0.61
N ALA A 166 -4.93 -1.13 -0.34
CA ALA A 166 -4.52 -2.36 -0.99
C ALA A 166 -3.25 -2.21 -1.83
N LEU A 167 -3.13 -1.12 -2.60
CA LEU A 167 -1.95 -0.81 -3.40
C LEU A 167 -0.73 -0.61 -2.51
N LEU A 168 -0.84 0.25 -1.50
CA LEU A 168 0.25 0.51 -0.56
C LEU A 168 0.67 -0.79 0.15
N GLY A 169 -0.26 -1.58 0.67
CA GLY A 169 0.06 -2.81 1.41
C GLY A 169 0.52 -3.97 0.54
N SER A 170 0.28 -3.93 -0.76
CA SER A 170 0.73 -4.98 -1.69
C SER A 170 2.05 -4.66 -2.36
N LEU A 171 2.31 -3.39 -2.67
CA LEU A 171 3.44 -2.98 -3.53
C LEU A 171 4.47 -2.08 -2.85
N VAL A 172 4.08 -1.31 -1.84
CA VAL A 172 4.97 -0.30 -1.20
C VAL A 172 5.45 -0.76 0.17
N PHE A 173 4.51 -1.26 1.00
CA PHE A 173 4.75 -1.80 2.34
C PHE A 173 4.28 -3.26 2.41
N PRO A 174 4.87 -4.15 1.59
CA PRO A 174 4.46 -5.53 1.47
C PRO A 174 4.57 -6.32 2.79
N MET A 175 3.51 -7.05 3.18
CA MET A 175 3.59 -8.07 4.24
C MET A 175 3.41 -9.49 3.68
N GLU A 176 3.92 -10.47 4.40
CA GLU A 176 3.81 -11.87 4.02
C GLU A 176 2.35 -12.32 3.81
N ARG A 177 2.17 -13.25 2.86
CA ARG A 177 0.89 -13.95 2.59
C ARG A 177 -0.28 -13.03 2.22
N GLY A 178 -0.01 -11.86 1.62
CA GLY A 178 -1.06 -10.95 1.16
C GLY A 178 -1.79 -10.22 2.31
N LYS A 179 -1.21 -10.22 3.51
CA LYS A 179 -1.68 -9.39 4.60
C LYS A 179 -1.39 -7.92 4.28
N ILE A 180 -2.31 -7.04 4.66
CA ILE A 180 -2.18 -5.59 4.52
C ILE A 180 -2.29 -4.98 5.90
N HIS A 181 -1.30 -4.18 6.29
CA HIS A 181 -1.29 -3.55 7.60
C HIS A 181 -2.42 -2.52 7.73
N SER A 182 -3.22 -2.64 8.79
CA SER A 182 -4.40 -1.79 9.02
C SER A 182 -4.06 -0.30 9.18
N SER A 183 -2.84 0.04 9.64
CA SER A 183 -2.38 1.43 9.76
C SER A 183 -2.28 2.16 8.42
N LEU A 184 -2.24 1.44 7.29
CA LEU A 184 -2.27 2.08 5.97
C LEU A 184 -3.59 2.83 5.72
N SER A 185 -4.68 2.46 6.40
CA SER A 185 -5.91 3.28 6.38
C SER A 185 -5.69 4.70 6.91
N TYR A 186 -4.87 4.83 7.96
CA TYR A 186 -4.47 6.14 8.48
C TYR A 186 -3.63 6.90 7.47
N VAL A 187 -2.65 6.23 6.85
CA VAL A 187 -1.77 6.82 5.83
C VAL A 187 -2.59 7.39 4.68
N VAL A 188 -3.47 6.57 4.10
CA VAL A 188 -4.37 6.99 3.01
C VAL A 188 -5.25 8.17 3.43
N ARG A 189 -5.81 8.13 4.65
CA ARG A 189 -6.61 9.25 5.16
C ARG A 189 -5.80 10.54 5.29
N MET A 190 -4.51 10.46 5.65
CA MET A 190 -3.64 11.63 5.74
C MET A 190 -3.26 12.16 4.35
N LEU A 191 -2.98 11.27 3.38
CA LEU A 191 -2.78 11.67 1.99
C LEU A 191 -4.01 12.40 1.43
N ALA A 192 -5.21 11.86 1.66
CA ALA A 192 -6.46 12.46 1.21
C ALA A 192 -6.77 13.83 1.84
N ARG A 193 -6.13 14.19 2.97
CA ARG A 193 -6.28 15.50 3.63
C ARG A 193 -5.31 16.55 3.09
N GLY A 194 -4.26 16.13 2.36
CA GLY A 194 -3.20 17.01 1.90
C GLY A 194 -2.26 17.49 3.01
N GLY A 195 -1.22 18.23 2.61
CA GLY A 195 -0.21 18.80 3.51
C GLY A 195 0.77 17.78 4.12
N LYS A 196 0.63 16.49 3.79
CA LYS A 196 1.50 15.42 4.25
C LYS A 196 1.94 14.51 3.11
N THR A 197 3.12 13.93 3.27
CA THR A 197 3.75 13.08 2.25
C THR A 197 4.13 11.71 2.81
N ILE A 198 4.04 10.68 1.94
CA ILE A 198 4.50 9.32 2.20
C ILE A 198 5.94 9.10 1.72
N VAL A 199 6.50 10.02 0.92
CA VAL A 199 7.84 9.92 0.33
C VAL A 199 8.91 9.52 1.36
N PRO A 200 9.05 10.17 2.53
CA PRO A 200 10.07 9.79 3.51
C PRO A 200 9.79 8.45 4.21
N MET A 201 8.55 7.92 4.16
CA MET A 201 8.23 6.62 4.74
C MET A 201 8.73 5.46 3.88
N ILE A 202 8.74 5.59 2.56
CA ILE A 202 9.16 4.55 1.61
C ILE A 202 10.59 4.05 1.89
N PRO A 203 11.61 4.91 2.07
CA PRO A 203 12.94 4.45 2.43
C PRO A 203 13.07 4.02 3.91
N SER A 204 12.15 4.45 4.79
CA SER A 204 12.22 4.23 6.25
C SER A 204 11.70 2.86 6.71
N ASN A 205 11.65 1.88 5.82
CA ASN A 205 10.82 0.66 5.82
C ASN A 205 10.93 -0.31 7.03
N HIS A 206 11.61 0.05 8.12
CA HIS A 206 11.91 -0.84 9.24
C HIS A 206 11.34 -0.48 10.62
N LYS A 207 10.69 0.68 10.81
CA LYS A 207 10.17 1.06 12.17
C LYS A 207 8.84 1.80 12.21
N GLY A 208 8.22 2.08 11.06
CA GLY A 208 7.13 3.05 10.98
C GLY A 208 5.72 2.49 11.07
N ILE A 209 5.53 1.17 10.90
CA ILE A 209 4.20 0.56 10.72
C ILE A 209 3.79 -0.31 11.92
N ASP A 210 4.71 -0.65 12.82
CA ASP A 210 4.49 -1.52 13.99
C ASP A 210 3.49 -0.97 15.02
#